data_AF-A0A522XTJ9-F1
#
_entry.id   AF-A0A522XTJ9-F1
#
_cell.length_a   1.000
_cell.length_b   1.000
_cell.length_c   1.000
_cell.angle_alpha   90.00
_cell.angle_beta   90.00
_cell.angle_gamma   90.00
#
_symmetry.space_group_name_H-M   'P 1'
#
loop_
_entity.id
_entity.type
_entity.pdbx_description
1 polymer ?
#
loop_
_entity_poly.entity_id
_entity_poly.type
_entity_poly.pdbx_seq_one_letter_code
_entity_poly.pdbx_strand_id
1 'polypeptide(L)'
;MFVNDLDKKGITPAVSRNYIYSIKGYLRYAGIKIHREDLKENITFRRAEKQDRDGITIQQLKQIISIAKPQRKAYYLALSSSGMRPQESVQLRKRDFDTTKERIMIRIPAKYTKTKKSRITFISKEASEYIMPILNRIKDDDTKSRMNALRIRIVN
;
A
#
# COMPACT_ATOMS: atom_id res chain seq x y z
N MET A 1 25.38 23.17 3.71
CA MET A 1 25.43 21.74 3.33
C MET A 1 24.04 21.30 2.86
N PHE A 2 23.93 20.49 1.80
CA PHE A 2 22.65 20.05 1.20
C PHE A 2 21.66 19.48 2.23
N VAL A 3 22.12 18.66 3.18
CA VAL A 3 21.25 18.08 4.22
C VAL A 3 20.68 19.14 5.17
N ASN A 4 21.44 20.19 5.49
CA ASN A 4 20.95 21.29 6.32
C ASN A 4 19.90 22.15 5.59
N ASP A 5 20.01 22.27 4.25
CA ASP A 5 18.97 22.92 3.44
C ASP A 5 17.67 22.12 3.44
N LEU A 6 17.76 20.78 3.32
CA LEU A 6 16.59 19.91 3.42
C LEU A 6 15.94 19.99 4.81
N ASP A 7 16.74 20.06 5.88
CA ASP A 7 16.24 20.21 7.25
C ASP A 7 15.54 21.58 7.45
N LYS A 8 16.11 22.67 6.92
CA LYS A 8 15.46 24.00 6.91
C LYS A 8 14.12 24.02 6.17
N LYS A 9 13.99 23.18 5.15
CA LYS A 9 12.74 22.97 4.40
C LYS A 9 11.74 22.04 5.11
N GLY A 10 12.07 21.54 6.31
CA GLY A 10 11.22 20.65 7.08
C GLY A 10 11.16 19.20 6.53
N ILE A 11 12.11 18.81 5.68
CA ILE A 11 12.13 17.45 5.12
C ILE A 11 12.61 16.47 6.17
N THR A 12 11.84 15.39 6.36
CA THR A 12 12.19 14.37 7.37
C THR A 12 13.54 13.72 7.08
N PRO A 13 14.33 13.38 8.13
CA PRO A 13 15.63 12.73 7.98
C PRO A 13 15.60 11.42 7.17
N ALA A 14 14.49 10.68 7.21
CA ALA A 14 14.31 9.47 6.41
C ALA A 14 14.28 9.76 4.91
N VAL A 15 13.57 10.82 4.51
CA VAL A 15 13.51 11.28 3.12
C VAL A 15 14.85 11.87 2.69
N SER A 16 15.49 12.69 3.54
CA SER A 16 16.84 13.22 3.28
C SER A 16 17.85 12.11 3.04
N ARG A 17 17.78 11.01 3.81
CA ARG A 17 18.63 9.84 3.60
C ARG A 17 18.36 9.17 2.24
N ASN A 18 17.09 9.08 1.83
CA ASN A 18 16.74 8.55 0.51
C ASN A 18 17.33 9.41 -0.62
N TYR A 19 17.26 10.74 -0.50
CA TYR A 19 17.91 11.64 -1.47
C TYR A 19 19.41 11.40 -1.56
N ILE A 20 20.11 11.29 -0.43
CA ILE A 20 21.55 10.99 -0.42
C ILE A 20 21.84 9.64 -1.06
N TYR A 21 21.03 8.61 -0.82
CA TYR A 21 21.20 7.31 -1.48
C TYR A 21 21.00 7.39 -2.99
N SER A 22 20.01 8.15 -3.46
CA SER A 22 19.77 8.37 -4.89
C SER A 22 20.93 9.12 -5.54
N ILE A 23 21.40 10.21 -4.92
CA ILE A 23 22.55 11.00 -5.40
C ILE A 23 23.81 10.14 -5.42
N LYS A 24 24.08 9.35 -4.37
CA LYS A 24 25.19 8.41 -4.33
C LYS A 24 25.13 7.40 -5.47
N GLY A 25 23.95 6.86 -5.75
CA GLY A 25 23.72 5.93 -6.86
C GLY A 25 24.04 6.58 -8.21
N TYR A 26 23.59 7.81 -8.42
CA TYR A 26 23.86 8.58 -9.63
C TYR A 26 25.35 8.91 -9.81
N LEU A 27 26.02 9.41 -8.76
CA LEU A 27 27.45 9.74 -8.82
C LEU A 27 28.30 8.50 -9.09
N ARG A 28 27.93 7.35 -8.50
CA ARG A 28 28.58 6.07 -8.81
C ARG A 28 28.40 5.66 -10.28
N TYR A 29 27.22 5.89 -10.85
CA TYR A 29 26.98 5.65 -12.27
C TYR A 29 27.82 6.60 -13.14
N ALA A 30 28.01 7.85 -12.72
CA ALA A 30 28.89 8.83 -13.38
C ALA A 30 30.40 8.58 -13.16
N GLY A 31 30.80 7.48 -12.52
CA GLY A 31 32.19 7.11 -12.29
C GLY A 31 32.83 7.67 -11.01
N ILE A 32 32.11 8.51 -10.25
CA ILE A 32 32.58 9.09 -8.99
C ILE A 32 32.35 8.09 -7.86
N LYS A 33 33.43 7.52 -7.32
CA LYS A 33 33.38 6.58 -6.20
C LYS A 33 33.35 7.36 -4.89
N ILE A 34 32.28 7.17 -4.11
CA ILE A 34 32.13 7.78 -2.78
C ILE A 34 32.24 6.68 -1.73
N HIS A 35 33.25 6.78 -0.87
CA HIS A 35 33.45 5.83 0.22
C HIS A 35 32.38 6.01 1.30
N ARG A 36 32.18 4.98 2.13
CA ARG A 36 31.13 5.02 3.17
C ARG A 36 31.56 5.90 4.33
N GLU A 37 32.86 5.92 4.58
CA GLU A 37 33.57 6.68 5.60
C GLU A 37 33.37 8.17 5.37
N ASP A 38 33.67 8.66 4.16
CA ASP A 38 33.46 10.06 3.76
C ASP A 38 32.02 10.52 4.01
N LEU A 39 31.03 9.68 3.71
CA LEU A 39 29.62 10.03 3.92
C LEU A 39 29.24 10.08 5.39
N LYS A 40 29.80 9.19 6.23
CA LYS A 40 29.51 9.17 7.67
C LYS A 40 30.14 10.36 8.39
N GLU A 41 31.37 10.71 8.01
CA GLU A 41 32.12 11.82 8.63
C GLU A 41 31.55 13.17 8.22
N ASN A 42 31.17 13.32 6.94
CA ASN A 42 30.71 14.60 6.42
C ASN A 42 29.20 14.82 6.57
N ILE A 43 28.37 13.76 6.57
CA ILE A 43 26.91 13.89 6.60
C ILE A 43 26.34 13.47 7.95
N THR A 44 25.83 14.44 8.68
CA THR A 44 25.02 14.24 9.89
C THR A 44 23.54 14.51 9.59
N PHE A 45 22.67 13.68 10.16
CA PHE A 45 21.22 13.85 10.05
C PHE A 45 20.66 14.20 11.42
N ARG A 46 19.70 15.12 11.47
CA ARG A 46 18.92 15.37 12.69
C ARG A 46 18.25 14.08 13.17
N ARG A 47 18.18 13.89 14.48
CA ARG A 47 17.38 12.81 15.09
C ARG A 47 15.90 13.17 14.94
N ALA A 48 15.16 12.36 14.19
CA ALA A 48 13.71 12.48 14.11
C ALA A 48 13.08 11.86 15.35
N GLU A 49 12.13 12.56 15.96
CA GLU A 49 11.20 11.97 16.90
C GLU A 49 10.28 11.01 16.14
N LYS A 50 10.19 9.77 16.63
CA LYS A 50 9.21 8.82 16.12
C LYS A 50 8.02 8.85 17.06
N GLN A 51 6.90 9.33 16.56
CA GLN A 51 5.62 9.11 17.22
C GLN A 51 5.15 7.69 16.88
N ASP A 52 4.72 6.96 17.90
CA ASP A 52 4.06 5.69 17.69
C ASP A 52 2.73 5.92 16.98
N ARG A 53 2.42 5.02 16.06
CA ARG A 53 1.15 5.07 15.34
C ARG A 53 0.16 4.19 16.07
N ASP A 54 -0.87 4.80 16.62
CA ASP A 54 -1.97 4.05 17.21
C ASP A 54 -2.73 3.28 16.12
N GLY A 55 -3.03 2.02 16.42
CA GLY A 55 -3.89 1.20 15.58
C GLY A 55 -5.32 1.74 15.58
N ILE A 56 -6.04 1.51 14.49
CA ILE A 56 -7.46 1.87 14.44
C ILE A 56 -8.26 0.99 15.40
N THR A 57 -9.15 1.61 16.18
CA THR A 57 -10.06 0.85 17.06
C THR A 57 -11.24 0.31 16.27
N ILE A 58 -11.90 -0.73 16.81
CA ILE A 58 -13.12 -1.28 16.20
C ILE A 58 -14.23 -0.22 16.11
N GLN A 59 -14.33 0.67 17.11
CA GLN A 59 -15.32 1.75 17.12
C GLN A 59 -15.08 2.75 16.00
N GLN A 60 -13.83 3.19 15.81
CA GLN A 60 -13.45 4.07 14.71
C GLN A 60 -13.71 3.40 13.35
N LEU A 61 -13.39 2.11 13.22
CA LEU A 61 -13.66 1.37 11.99
C LEU A 61 -15.17 1.32 11.68
N LYS A 62 -16.01 1.07 12.68
CA LYS A 62 -17.49 1.10 12.53
C LYS A 62 -17.99 2.47 12.09
N GLN A 63 -17.45 3.56 12.64
CA GLN A 63 -17.81 4.92 12.24
C GLN A 63 -17.40 5.23 10.80
N ILE A 64 -16.21 4.80 10.37
CA ILE A 64 -15.76 4.97 8.97
C ILE A 64 -16.66 4.18 8.02
N ILE A 65 -16.98 2.94 8.39
CA ILE A 65 -17.83 2.07 7.57
C ILE A 65 -19.23 2.67 7.46
N SER A 66 -19.84 3.18 8.54
CA SER A 66 -21.23 3.65 8.51
C SER A 66 -21.48 4.74 7.46
N ILE A 67 -20.54 5.68 7.31
CA ILE A 67 -20.62 6.79 6.33
C ILE A 67 -20.08 6.44 4.93
N ALA A 68 -19.39 5.29 4.78
CA ALA A 68 -18.74 4.94 3.53
C ALA A 68 -19.74 4.51 2.45
N LYS A 69 -19.46 4.89 1.19
CA LYS A 69 -20.18 4.37 0.01
C LYS A 69 -20.02 2.84 -0.08
N PRO A 70 -20.99 2.08 -0.66
CA PRO A 70 -20.96 0.62 -0.70
C PRO A 70 -19.64 0.01 -1.21
N GLN A 71 -19.06 0.61 -2.26
CA GLN A 71 -17.75 0.23 -2.79
C GLN A 71 -16.63 0.36 -1.74
N ARG A 72 -16.59 1.48 -1.01
CA ARG A 72 -15.59 1.72 0.04
C ARG A 72 -15.82 0.82 1.25
N LYS A 73 -17.08 0.54 1.62
CA LYS A 73 -17.40 -0.45 2.67
C LYS A 73 -16.79 -1.81 2.34
N ALA A 74 -17.04 -2.31 1.12
CA ALA A 74 -16.46 -3.56 0.64
C ALA A 74 -14.93 -3.55 0.75
N TYR A 75 -14.30 -2.46 0.30
CA TYR A 75 -12.85 -2.31 0.32
C TYR A 75 -12.25 -2.29 1.73
N TYR A 76 -12.82 -1.48 2.64
CA TYR A 76 -12.31 -1.35 4.01
C TYR A 76 -12.49 -2.63 4.80
N LEU A 77 -13.66 -3.28 4.69
CA LEU A 77 -13.94 -4.58 5.31
C LEU A 77 -13.02 -5.68 4.76
N ALA A 78 -12.74 -5.67 3.46
CA ALA A 78 -11.80 -6.62 2.87
C ALA A 78 -10.39 -6.40 3.41
N LEU A 79 -9.90 -5.16 3.45
CA LEU A 79 -8.55 -4.85 3.97
C LEU A 79 -8.41 -5.20 5.45
N SER A 80 -9.39 -4.84 6.27
CA SER A 80 -9.35 -5.09 7.71
C SER A 80 -9.39 -6.58 8.05
N SER A 81 -10.20 -7.37 7.32
CA SER A 81 -10.33 -8.81 7.57
C SER A 81 -9.23 -9.67 6.96
N SER A 82 -8.70 -9.30 5.78
CA SER A 82 -7.73 -10.12 5.04
C SER A 82 -6.25 -9.76 5.27
N GLY A 83 -5.97 -8.62 5.90
CA GLY A 83 -4.60 -8.14 6.10
C GLY A 83 -3.83 -7.87 4.81
N MET A 84 -4.53 -7.62 3.70
CA MET A 84 -3.90 -7.28 2.43
C MET A 84 -3.24 -5.91 2.45
N ARG A 85 -2.17 -5.74 1.67
CA ARG A 85 -1.68 -4.37 1.41
C ARG A 85 -2.66 -3.67 0.47
N PRO A 86 -3.00 -2.39 0.72
CA PRO A 86 -3.88 -1.62 -0.16
C PRO A 86 -3.51 -1.72 -1.65
N GLN A 87 -2.23 -1.57 -1.96
CA GLN A 87 -1.70 -1.63 -3.33
C GLN A 87 -1.83 -3.01 -4.00
N GLU A 88 -1.81 -4.10 -3.23
CA GLU A 88 -2.01 -5.45 -3.74
C GLU A 88 -3.50 -5.66 -4.06
N SER A 89 -4.38 -5.22 -3.16
CA SER A 89 -5.82 -5.41 -3.28
C SER A 89 -6.43 -4.72 -4.50
N VAL A 90 -6.00 -3.50 -4.85
CA VAL A 90 -6.50 -2.77 -6.03
C VAL A 90 -6.12 -3.42 -7.36
N GLN A 91 -5.12 -4.33 -7.36
CA GLN A 91 -4.66 -5.02 -8.56
C GLN A 91 -5.35 -6.37 -8.80
N LEU A 92 -6.11 -6.86 -7.82
CA LEU A 92 -6.85 -8.12 -7.91
C LEU A 92 -7.91 -8.04 -9.00
N ARG A 93 -8.21 -9.20 -9.59
CA ARG A 93 -9.23 -9.39 -10.63
C ARG A 93 -10.25 -10.41 -10.15
N LYS A 94 -11.40 -10.49 -10.82
CA LYS A 94 -12.46 -11.48 -10.48
C LYS A 94 -11.91 -12.91 -10.35
N ARG A 95 -11.04 -13.34 -11.26
CA ARG A 95 -10.37 -14.66 -11.24
C ARG A 95 -9.50 -14.94 -10.00
N ASP A 96 -9.11 -13.90 -9.27
CA ASP A 96 -8.28 -14.05 -8.06
C ASP A 96 -9.15 -14.35 -6.82
N PHE A 97 -10.49 -14.30 -6.96
CA PHE A 97 -11.46 -14.63 -5.93
C PHE A 97 -12.06 -16.02 -6.21
N ASP A 98 -11.93 -16.92 -5.23
CA ASP A 98 -12.63 -18.20 -5.19
C ASP A 98 -13.81 -18.07 -4.23
N THR A 99 -15.02 -18.06 -4.82
CA THR A 99 -16.31 -17.92 -4.12
C THR A 99 -17.01 -19.25 -3.89
N THR A 100 -16.36 -20.38 -4.17
CA THR A 100 -16.98 -21.72 -4.04
C THR A 100 -17.02 -22.22 -2.60
N LYS A 101 -16.26 -21.59 -1.70
CA LYS A 101 -16.09 -21.99 -0.30
C LYS A 101 -16.94 -21.16 0.63
N GLU A 102 -17.08 -21.61 1.88
CA GLU A 102 -17.83 -20.90 2.94
C GLU A 102 -17.37 -19.45 3.15
N ARG A 103 -16.06 -19.20 3.00
CA ARG A 103 -15.48 -17.85 2.96
C ARG A 103 -14.81 -17.63 1.63
N ILE A 104 -14.98 -16.44 1.06
CA ILE A 104 -14.31 -16.06 -0.18
C ILE A 104 -12.79 -16.07 0.06
N MET A 105 -12.11 -16.88 -0.75
CA MET A 105 -10.66 -17.01 -0.75
C MET A 105 -10.09 -16.06 -1.80
N ILE A 106 -9.03 -15.34 -1.44
CA ILE A 106 -8.32 -14.43 -2.34
C ILE A 106 -6.91 -14.97 -2.56
N ARG A 107 -6.58 -15.24 -3.82
CA ARG A 107 -5.21 -15.60 -4.22
C ARG A 107 -4.48 -14.34 -4.67
N ILE A 108 -3.47 -13.92 -3.91
CA ILE A 108 -2.64 -12.76 -4.23
C ILE A 108 -1.44 -13.23 -5.05
N PRO A 109 -1.34 -12.88 -6.34
CA PRO A 109 -0.23 -13.30 -7.19
C PRO A 109 1.09 -12.65 -6.77
N ALA A 110 2.19 -13.40 -6.92
CA ALA A 110 3.55 -12.92 -6.64
C ALA A 110 3.91 -11.63 -7.40
N LYS A 111 3.36 -11.46 -8.62
CA LYS A 111 3.56 -10.27 -9.45
C LYS A 111 3.15 -8.96 -8.76
N TYR A 112 2.17 -9.01 -7.86
CA TYR A 112 1.64 -7.82 -7.20
C TYR A 112 2.26 -7.57 -5.82
N THR A 113 3.04 -8.51 -5.28
CA THR A 113 3.63 -8.40 -3.95
C THR A 113 5.05 -7.85 -4.00
N LYS A 114 5.40 -7.01 -3.03
CA LYS A 114 6.76 -6.46 -2.90
C LYS A 114 7.83 -7.56 -2.77
N THR A 115 7.49 -8.67 -2.12
CA THR A 115 8.41 -9.77 -1.82
C THR A 115 8.46 -10.83 -2.92
N LYS A 116 7.72 -10.67 -4.03
CA LYS A 116 7.59 -11.66 -5.12
C LYS A 116 7.15 -13.05 -4.63
N LYS A 117 6.40 -13.12 -3.53
CA LYS A 117 5.79 -14.36 -3.01
C LYS A 117 4.28 -14.27 -3.14
N SER A 118 3.66 -15.30 -3.72
CA SER A 118 2.21 -15.44 -3.73
C SER A 118 1.72 -15.89 -2.35
N ARG A 119 0.50 -15.49 -1.99
CA ARG A 119 -0.15 -15.98 -0.78
C ARG A 119 -1.65 -16.06 -0.96
N ILE A 120 -2.29 -16.83 -0.10
CA ILE A 120 -3.74 -16.93 -0.01
C ILE A 120 -4.20 -16.21 1.25
N THR A 121 -5.31 -15.50 1.16
CA THR A 121 -5.99 -14.90 2.31
C THR A 121 -7.49 -15.11 2.18
N PHE A 122 -8.22 -14.82 3.26
CA PHE A 122 -9.67 -14.94 3.33
C PHE A 122 -10.26 -13.62 3.80
N ILE A 123 -11.49 -13.35 3.41
CA ILE A 123 -12.26 -12.22 3.91
C ILE A 123 -13.35 -12.70 4.87
N SER A 124 -13.85 -11.78 5.71
CA SER A 124 -14.97 -12.06 6.60
C SER A 124 -16.26 -12.32 5.82
N LYS A 125 -17.25 -12.95 6.47
CA LYS A 125 -18.60 -13.12 5.91
C LYS A 125 -19.25 -11.76 5.65
N GLU A 126 -19.12 -10.83 6.60
CA GLU A 126 -19.55 -9.43 6.44
C GLU A 126 -18.95 -8.77 5.19
N ALA A 127 -17.65 -8.91 4.95
CA ALA A 127 -17.01 -8.36 3.75
C ALA A 127 -17.54 -9.02 2.46
N SER A 128 -17.84 -10.32 2.52
CA SER A 128 -18.38 -11.08 1.39
C SER A 128 -19.73 -10.54 0.91
N GLU A 129 -20.60 -10.11 1.81
CA GLU A 129 -21.91 -9.52 1.48
C GLU A 129 -21.77 -8.26 0.61
N TYR A 130 -20.73 -7.45 0.83
CA TYR A 130 -20.47 -6.26 0.02
C TYR A 130 -19.64 -6.54 -1.23
N ILE A 131 -18.79 -7.56 -1.21
CA ILE A 131 -17.92 -7.91 -2.35
C ILE A 131 -18.69 -8.67 -3.43
N MET A 132 -19.57 -9.60 -3.07
CA MET A 132 -20.25 -10.45 -4.04
C MET A 132 -21.06 -9.66 -5.09
N PRO A 133 -21.82 -8.61 -4.74
CA PRO A 133 -22.51 -7.78 -5.73
C PRO A 133 -21.55 -7.07 -6.68
N ILE A 134 -20.33 -6.72 -6.23
CA ILE A 134 -19.31 -6.10 -7.07
C ILE A 134 -18.74 -7.13 -8.04
N LEU A 135 -18.41 -8.33 -7.56
CA LEU A 135 -17.90 -9.42 -8.41
C LEU A 135 -18.92 -9.84 -9.48
N ASN A 136 -20.20 -9.90 -9.13
CA ASN A 136 -21.28 -10.27 -10.07
C ASN A 136 -21.47 -9.24 -11.19
N ARG A 137 -21.18 -7.96 -10.94
CA ARG A 137 -21.25 -6.90 -11.97
C ARG A 137 -20.07 -6.92 -12.93
N ILE A 138 -18.97 -7.57 -12.57
CA ILE A 138 -17.78 -7.67 -13.41
C ILE A 138 -17.97 -8.84 -14.38
N LYS A 139 -17.90 -8.56 -15.69
CA LYS A 139 -17.91 -9.60 -16.74
C LYS A 139 -16.65 -10.46 -16.66
N ASP A 140 -16.78 -11.76 -16.91
CA ASP A 140 -15.70 -12.75 -16.75
C ASP A 140 -14.50 -12.50 -17.66
N ASP A 141 -14.74 -11.92 -18.84
CA ASP A 141 -13.73 -11.70 -19.88
C ASP A 141 -13.02 -10.34 -19.81
N ASP A 142 -13.34 -9.53 -18.79
CA ASP A 142 -12.74 -8.21 -18.66
C ASP A 142 -11.34 -8.33 -18.02
N THR A 143 -10.36 -8.63 -18.88
CA THR A 143 -8.93 -8.60 -18.56
C THR A 143 -8.45 -7.22 -18.06
N LYS A 144 -9.28 -6.17 -18.15
CA LYS A 144 -9.01 -4.82 -17.65
C LYS A 144 -9.80 -4.49 -16.36
N SER A 145 -10.78 -5.31 -15.98
CA SER A 145 -11.52 -5.16 -14.72
C SER A 145 -10.69 -5.68 -13.56
N ARG A 146 -9.76 -4.83 -13.14
CA ARG A 146 -9.16 -4.88 -11.81
C ARG A 146 -10.27 -4.58 -10.80
N MET A 147 -10.00 -4.71 -9.51
CA MET A 147 -10.69 -3.98 -8.43
C MET A 147 -10.71 -2.45 -8.63
N ASN A 148 -10.36 -1.95 -9.82
CA ASN A 148 -10.71 -0.66 -10.37
C ASN A 148 -12.21 -0.37 -10.49
N ALA A 149 -13.11 -1.33 -10.29
CA ALA A 149 -14.51 -1.00 -9.96
C ALA A 149 -14.63 -0.21 -8.62
N LEU A 150 -13.55 -0.16 -7.82
CA LEU A 150 -13.36 0.66 -6.63
C LEU A 150 -12.47 1.89 -6.88
N ARG A 151 -12.04 2.13 -8.12
CA ARG A 151 -11.29 3.33 -8.52
C ARG A 151 -12.30 4.47 -8.63
N ILE A 152 -12.65 5.05 -7.48
CA ILE A 152 -13.10 6.43 -7.45
C ILE A 152 -11.99 7.23 -8.14
N ARG A 153 -12.34 7.87 -9.25
CA ARG A 153 -11.64 9.07 -9.71
C ARG A 153 -11.49 9.95 -8.48
N ILE A 154 -10.30 9.95 -7.88
CA ILE A 154 -9.87 11.06 -7.04
C ILE A 154 -9.50 12.14 -8.05
N VAL A 155 -10.53 12.79 -8.58
CA VAL A 155 -10.45 14.03 -9.34
C VAL A 155 -11.58 14.86 -8.76
N ASN A 156 -11.22 15.70 -7.79
CA ASN A 156 -11.61 17.09 -7.89
C ASN A 156 -10.49 17.76 -8.68
#